data_AF-A0A0A9XUB4-F1
#
_entry.id   AF-A0A0A9XUB4-F1
#
_cell.length_a   1.000
_cell.length_b   1.000
_cell.length_c   1.000
_cell.angle_alpha   90.00
_cell.angle_beta   90.00
_cell.angle_gamma   90.00
#
_symmetry.space_group_name_H-M   'P 1'
#
loop_
_entity.id
_entity.type
_entity.pdbx_description
1 polymer ?
#
loop_
_entity_poly.entity_id
_entity_poly.type
_entity_poly.pdbx_seq_one_letter_code
_entity_poly.pdbx_strand_id
1 'polypeptide(L)'
;MTLHPSGQFQLNPLFVQCGKSGASAIMPNSSLLHSSQTPMMLEFFGKLLASFFITSDLLAVAFPPLFWKLLLNESTSLRDMAVFDVSLVDDVKPSELMARSAEEL
;
A
#
# COMPACT_ATOMS: atom_id res chain seq x y z
N MET A 1 -1.59 -22.84 6.39
CA MET A 1 -0.77 -21.85 5.66
C MET A 1 0.16 -22.61 4.73
N THR A 2 0.04 -22.47 3.41
CA THR A 2 0.93 -23.15 2.46
C THR A 2 2.09 -22.22 2.10
N LEU A 3 3.23 -22.43 2.76
CA LEU A 3 4.50 -21.79 2.41
C LEU A 3 5.01 -22.40 1.10
N HIS A 4 5.38 -21.56 0.14
CA HIS A 4 6.15 -21.99 -1.02
C HIS A 4 7.52 -22.53 -0.54
N PRO A 5 8.12 -23.55 -1.16
CA PRO A 5 9.39 -24.16 -0.73
C PRO A 5 10.59 -23.20 -0.62
N SER A 6 10.48 -21.96 -1.13
CA SER A 6 11.47 -20.89 -0.95
C SER A 6 11.32 -20.08 0.35
N GLY A 7 10.30 -20.36 1.18
CA GLY A 7 9.99 -19.57 2.38
C GLY A 7 9.42 -18.18 2.09
N GLN A 8 9.22 -17.84 0.81
CA GLN A 8 8.64 -16.57 0.40
C GLN A 8 7.12 -16.73 0.22
N PHE A 9 6.36 -15.78 0.75
CA PHE A 9 4.95 -15.65 0.39
C PHE A 9 4.86 -15.37 -1.10
N GLN A 10 4.18 -16.23 -1.85
CA GLN A 10 3.85 -15.94 -3.25
C GLN A 10 2.79 -14.85 -3.24
N LEU A 11 3.23 -13.60 -3.28
CA LEU A 11 2.35 -12.44 -3.36
C LEU A 11 1.60 -12.51 -4.68
N ASN A 12 0.27 -12.46 -4.60
CA ASN A 12 -0.56 -12.22 -5.77
C ASN A 12 -0.10 -10.91 -6.43
N PRO A 13 0.18 -10.88 -7.74
CA PRO A 13 0.69 -9.68 -8.42
C PRO A 13 -0.23 -8.45 -8.25
N LEU A 14 -1.52 -8.66 -7.95
CA LEU A 14 -2.50 -7.61 -7.63
C LEU A 14 -2.08 -6.74 -6.44
N PHE A 15 -1.21 -7.23 -5.56
CA PHE A 15 -0.74 -6.48 -4.40
C PHE A 15 0.78 -6.41 -4.39
N VAL A 16 1.30 -5.29 -3.90
CA VAL A 16 2.73 -5.05 -3.67
C VAL A 16 2.97 -4.85 -2.18
N GLN A 17 4.12 -5.30 -1.71
CA GLN A 17 4.57 -4.98 -0.36
C GLN A 17 4.91 -3.50 -0.24
N CYS A 18 4.62 -2.92 0.93
CA CYS A 18 4.94 -1.54 1.25
C CYS A 18 5.79 -1.48 2.52
N GLY A 19 6.87 -0.70 2.48
CA GLY A 19 7.79 -0.45 3.59
C GLY A 19 9.19 -1.05 3.42
N LYS A 20 10.11 -0.67 4.31
CA LYS A 20 11.47 -1.20 4.35
C LYS A 20 11.48 -2.63 4.91
N SER A 21 12.49 -3.40 4.49
CA SER A 21 12.74 -4.82 4.82
C SER A 21 12.11 -5.28 6.14
N GLY A 22 11.06 -6.12 6.05
CA GLY A 22 10.34 -6.67 7.20
C GLY A 22 8.95 -6.07 7.47
N ALA A 23 8.56 -4.98 6.81
CA ALA A 23 7.19 -4.47 6.86
C ALA A 23 6.23 -5.41 6.09
N SER A 24 5.32 -6.05 6.83
CA SER A 24 4.38 -7.06 6.33
C SER A 24 3.08 -6.46 5.75
N ALA A 25 3.08 -5.19 5.34
CA ALA A 25 1.90 -4.53 4.81
C ALA A 25 1.86 -4.62 3.27
N ILE A 26 0.65 -4.74 2.70
CA ILE A 26 0.45 -4.77 1.24
C ILE A 26 -0.54 -3.70 0.78
N MET A 27 -0.41 -3.28 -0.48
CA MET A 27 -1.33 -2.35 -1.16
C MET A 27 -1.65 -2.82 -2.57
N PRO A 28 -2.81 -2.40 -3.14
CA PRO A 28 -3.10 -2.62 -4.56
C PRO A 28 -1.97 -2.13 -5.46
N ASN A 29 -1.57 -2.96 -6.42
CA ASN A 29 -0.49 -2.68 -7.34
C ASN A 29 -0.96 -1.75 -8.47
N SER A 30 -0.59 -0.47 -8.40
CA SER A 30 -0.97 0.52 -9.41
C SER A 30 -0.41 0.21 -10.80
N SER A 31 0.73 -0.50 -10.90
CA SER A 31 1.35 -0.85 -12.19
C SER A 31 0.48 -1.80 -13.02
N LEU A 32 -0.42 -2.54 -12.37
CA LEU A 32 -1.31 -3.50 -13.04
C LEU A 32 -2.67 -2.94 -13.40
N LEU A 33 -2.96 -1.67 -13.10
CA LEU A 33 -4.26 -1.04 -13.42
C LEU A 33 -4.54 -0.99 -14.92
N HIS A 34 -3.51 -1.12 -15.75
CA HIS A 34 -3.63 -1.19 -17.22
C HIS A 34 -4.11 -2.54 -17.74
N SER A 35 -4.09 -3.59 -16.92
CA SER A 35 -4.63 -4.90 -17.30
C SER A 35 -6.15 -4.89 -17.24
N SER A 36 -6.80 -5.43 -18.27
CA SER A 36 -8.26 -5.52 -18.37
C SER A 36 -8.90 -6.37 -17.26
N GLN A 37 -8.14 -7.25 -16.62
CA GLN A 37 -8.61 -8.12 -15.56
C GLN A 37 -8.47 -7.50 -14.16
N THR A 38 -7.55 -6.54 -13.97
CA THR A 38 -7.25 -5.96 -12.66
C THR A 38 -8.47 -5.30 -12.00
N PRO A 39 -9.29 -4.48 -12.70
CA PRO A 39 -10.48 -3.89 -12.11
C PRO A 39 -11.47 -4.93 -11.57
N MET A 40 -11.72 -6.00 -12.34
CA MET A 40 -12.62 -7.08 -11.94
C MET A 40 -12.09 -7.82 -10.70
N MET A 41 -10.79 -8.06 -10.64
CA MET A 41 -10.16 -8.72 -9.50
C MET A 41 -10.18 -7.85 -8.23
N LEU A 42 -10.00 -6.53 -8.37
CA LEU A 42 -10.12 -5.59 -7.26
C LEU A 42 -11.57 -5.46 -6.78
N GLU A 43 -12.55 -5.50 -7.68
CA GLU A 43 -13.98 -5.53 -7.33
C GLU A 43 -14.32 -6.79 -6.54
N PHE A 44 -13.86 -7.95 -7.00
CA PHE A 44 -14.01 -9.21 -6.27
C PHE A 44 -13.35 -9.14 -4.88
N PHE A 45 -12.13 -8.61 -4.81
CA PHE A 45 -11.44 -8.40 -3.54
C PHE A 45 -12.23 -7.48 -2.60
N GLY A 46 -12.83 -6.39 -3.09
CA GLY A 46 -13.68 -5.51 -2.28
C GLY A 46 -14.89 -6.23 -1.71
N LYS A 47 -15.55 -7.09 -2.50
CA LYS A 47 -16.66 -7.93 -2.03
C LYS A 47 -16.22 -8.95 -0.98
N LEU A 48 -15.06 -9.59 -1.19
CA LEU A 48 -14.48 -10.52 -0.22
C LEU A 48 -14.13 -9.80 1.09
N LEU A 49 -13.50 -8.63 1.00
CA LEU A 49 -13.17 -7.79 2.16
C LEU A 49 -14.44 -7.43 2.96
N ALA A 50 -15.50 -6.98 2.28
CA ALA A 50 -16.78 -6.69 2.91
C ALA A 50 -17.39 -7.94 3.59
N SER A 51 -17.26 -9.12 2.97
CA SER A 51 -17.76 -10.36 3.58
C SER A 51 -17.10 -10.66 4.91
N PHE A 52 -15.78 -10.48 5.04
CA PHE A 52 -15.07 -10.67 6.32
C PHE A 52 -15.58 -9.73 7.42
N PHE A 53 -15.93 -8.48 7.10
CA PHE A 53 -16.54 -7.57 8.06
C PHE A 53 -17.94 -8.03 8.50
N ILE A 54 -18.75 -8.55 7.57
CA ILE A 54 -20.11 -9.04 7.86
C ILE A 54 -20.06 -10.31 8.71
N THR A 55 -19.17 -11.25 8.38
CA THR A 55 -19.04 -12.53 9.09
C THR A 55 -18.20 -12.43 10.36
N SER A 56 -17.56 -11.27 10.60
CA SER A 56 -16.60 -11.08 11.70
C SER A 56 -15.43 -12.05 11.65
N ASP A 57 -15.04 -12.46 10.44
CA ASP A 57 -13.92 -13.33 10.19
C ASP A 57 -12.58 -12.57 10.22
N LEU A 58 -11.49 -13.30 10.50
CA LEU A 58 -10.17 -12.70 10.59
C LEU A 58 -9.53 -12.50 9.22
N LEU A 59 -9.26 -11.24 8.87
CA LEU A 59 -8.45 -10.89 7.72
C LEU A 59 -6.96 -11.12 8.04
N ALA A 60 -6.38 -12.19 7.50
CA ALA A 60 -4.96 -12.56 7.71
C ALA A 60 -3.96 -11.71 6.88
N VAL A 61 -4.29 -10.44 6.61
CA VAL A 61 -3.51 -9.53 5.77
C VAL A 61 -3.43 -8.17 6.45
N ALA A 62 -2.23 -7.61 6.53
CA ALA A 62 -2.02 -6.26 7.01
C ALA A 62 -2.07 -5.24 5.87
N PHE A 63 -2.96 -4.25 6.00
CA PHE A 63 -3.03 -3.10 5.11
C PHE A 63 -2.51 -1.85 5.85
N PRO A 64 -1.76 -0.96 5.19
CA PRO A 64 -1.24 0.24 5.83
C PRO A 64 -2.38 1.21 6.18
N PRO A 65 -2.18 2.14 7.14
CA PRO A 65 -3.20 3.14 7.51
C PRO A 65 -3.77 3.91 6.30
N LEU A 66 -2.94 4.20 5.30
CA LEU A 66 -3.38 4.87 4.07
C LEU A 66 -4.48 4.10 3.34
N PHE A 67 -4.42 2.77 3.29
CA PHE A 67 -5.44 1.93 2.65
C PHE A 67 -6.83 2.20 3.27
N TRP A 68 -6.90 2.16 4.59
CA TRP A 68 -8.14 2.32 5.33
C TRP A 68 -8.70 3.73 5.20
N LYS A 69 -7.84 4.76 5.24
CA LYS A 69 -8.26 6.14 4.99
C LYS A 69 -8.87 6.32 3.61
N LEU A 70 -8.24 5.76 2.57
CA LEU A 70 -8.77 5.80 1.21
C LEU A 70 -10.10 5.05 1.10
N LEU A 71 -10.23 3.88 1.76
CA LEU A 71 -11.46 3.11 1.79
C LEU A 71 -12.62 3.87 2.46
N LEU A 72 -12.31 4.62 3.52
CA LEU A 72 -13.28 5.42 4.30
C LEU A 72 -13.48 6.85 3.76
N ASN A 73 -12.80 7.21 2.67
CA ASN A 73 -12.80 8.55 2.10
C ASN A 73 -12.38 9.64 3.11
N GLU A 74 -11.43 9.30 4.00
CA GLU A 74 -10.82 10.22 4.96
C GLU A 74 -9.68 11.02 4.32
N SER A 75 -9.34 12.16 4.93
CA SER A 75 -8.23 12.98 4.46
C SER A 75 -6.89 12.28 4.65
N THR A 76 -6.07 12.33 3.60
CA THR A 76 -4.70 11.80 3.60
C THR A 76 -3.72 12.90 4.00
N SER A 77 -2.62 12.49 4.63
CA SER A 77 -1.57 13.37 5.11
C SER A 77 -0.21 12.87 4.66
N LEU A 78 0.78 13.75 4.68
CA LEU A 78 2.16 13.41 4.35
C LEU A 78 2.73 12.30 5.25
N ARG A 79 2.24 12.16 6.49
CA ARG A 79 2.60 11.05 7.39
C ARG A 79 2.14 9.68 6.87
N ASP A 80 1.05 9.64 6.10
CA ASP A 80 0.56 8.39 5.53
C ASP A 80 1.45 7.89 4.38
N MET A 81 2.24 8.79 3.78
CA MET A 81 3.21 8.45 2.73
C MET A 81 4.52 7.85 3.29
N ALA A 82 4.83 8.11 4.56
CA ALA A 82 6.03 7.61 5.24
C ALA A 82 6.16 6.08 5.19
N VAL A 83 5.04 5.37 5.09
CA VAL A 83 4.99 3.90 4.99
C VAL A 83 5.55 3.40 3.65
N PHE A 84 5.48 4.21 2.60
CA PHE A 84 5.99 3.88 1.26
C PHE A 84 7.41 4.38 1.08
N ASP A 85 7.65 5.61 1.53
CA ASP A 85 8.92 6.28 1.41
C ASP A 85 9.14 7.21 2.59
N VAL A 86 10.03 6.80 3.50
CA VAL A 86 10.40 7.59 4.68
C VAL A 86 11.17 8.85 4.27
N SER A 87 12.01 8.75 3.23
CA SER A 87 12.79 9.87 2.70
C SER A 87 11.91 10.94 2.08
N LEU A 88 10.80 10.55 1.45
CA LEU A 88 9.85 11.50 0.85
C LEU A 88 9.30 12.50 1.88
N VAL A 89 9.15 12.09 3.14
CA VAL A 89 8.69 13.00 4.20
C VAL A 89 9.68 14.13 4.45
N ASP A 90 10.98 13.83 4.34
CA ASP A 90 12.06 14.78 4.51
C ASP A 90 12.23 15.62 3.23
N ASP A 91 12.24 14.99 2.07
CA ASP A 91 12.40 15.63 0.75
C ASP A 91 11.33 16.69 0.44
N VAL A 92 10.12 16.55 0.99
CA VAL A 92 9.01 17.48 0.74
C VAL A 92 8.96 18.63 1.78
N LYS A 93 9.88 18.66 2.74
CA LYS A 93 9.96 19.78 3.70
C LYS A 93 10.36 21.06 2.95
N PRO A 94 9.63 22.18 3.14
CA PRO A 94 9.96 23.45 2.49
C PRO A 94 11.41 23.90 2.72
N SER A 95 11.96 23.63 3.91
CA SER A 95 13.36 23.94 4.24
C SER A 95 14.36 23.15 3.40
N GLU A 96 14.07 21.88 3.09
CA GLU A 96 14.94 21.02 2.30
C GLU A 96 14.79 21.31 0.80
N LEU A 97 13.57 21.63 0.34
CA LEU A 97 13.30 22.08 -1.03
C LEU A 97 14.00 23.39 -1.37
N MET A 98 14.00 24.36 -0.45
CA MET A 98 14.72 25.63 -0.66
C MET A 98 16.23 25.46 -0.67
N ALA A 99 16.79 24.54 0.14
CA ALA A 99 18.21 24.23 0.14
C ALA A 99 18.68 23.61 -1.18
N ARG A 100 17.90 22.65 -1.73
CA ARG A 100 18.20 22.01 -3.03
C ARG A 100 18.13 22.99 -4.19
N SER A 101 17.19 23.94 -4.18
CA SER A 101 17.09 24.94 -5.25
C SER A 101 18.32 25.85 -5.37
N ALA A 102 19.12 25.98 -4.30
CA ALA A 102 20.33 26.78 -4.30
C ALA A 102 21.58 26.00 -4.77
N GLU A 103 21.57 24.67 -4.68
CA GLU A 103 22.68 23.80 -5.08
C GLU A 103 22.61 23.35 -6.56
N GLU A 104 21.43 23.44 -7.19
CA GLU A 104 21.22 23.11 -8.62
C GLU A 104 21.33 24.35 -9.56
N LEU A 105 21.86 25.47 -9.07
CA LEU A 105 22.07 26.73 -9.81
C LEU A 105 23.55 26.99 -10.14
#